data_AF-A0AAU4MZC4-F1
#
_entry.id   AF-A0AAU4MZC4-F1
#
_cell.length_a   1.000
_cell.length_b   1.000
_cell.length_c   1.000
_cell.angle_alpha   90.00
_cell.angle_beta   90.00
_cell.angle_gamma   90.00
#
_symmetry.space_group_name_H-M   'P 1'
#
loop_
_entity.id
_entity.type
_entity.pdbx_description
1 polymer ?
#
loop_
_entity_poly.entity_id
_entity_poly.type
_entity_poly.pdbx_seq_one_letter_code
_entity_poly.pdbx_strand_id
1 'polypeptide(L)'
;MPRGRHRHSPPLHRLLPPSAVAGASVLCAAGAWFLTEPVVLRTLVTAATAAAITGAVLMRSWDRAAGRQVADLTRGRASDAWKTEEQIAELEADLEESRDLRTKLDARLRAKRVELAALRGEHAALLRRYATAETERAGVLEDRRRLAIEASSPKALMPAGSTPTPSTYLRASMALDNLSRNAAAQEAKRTVEEARKRDLAERAREADEPQGKHAAAAGGEQHSRPTSALPARRPVPVAAAIVPYGPRRRPGKRRPEGGFDFFGNAIAATPADGTDGEDTQKAIEAAQQEDLADVVGEEALAAQRTDGSRAVGKVIDLTEHDETEQVDITKLRKAVSS
;
A
#
# COMPACT_ATOMS: atom_id res chain seq x y z
N MET A 1 -18.72 0.17 23.49
CA MET A 1 -18.52 -0.03 24.94
C MET A 1 -19.79 -0.61 25.56
N PRO A 2 -19.83 -1.89 25.95
CA PRO A 2 -21.01 -2.44 26.59
C PRO A 2 -21.01 -2.02 28.06
N ARG A 3 -21.80 -1.00 28.39
CA ARG A 3 -22.09 -0.57 29.78
C ARG A 3 -23.11 -1.53 30.40
N GLY A 4 -22.72 -2.78 30.60
CA GLY A 4 -23.48 -3.79 31.34
C GLY A 4 -23.21 -3.70 32.84
N ARG A 5 -23.57 -2.58 33.49
CA ARG A 5 -23.57 -2.48 34.95
C ARG A 5 -24.80 -3.21 35.50
N HIS A 6 -24.71 -4.53 35.64
CA HIS A 6 -25.69 -5.27 36.42
C HIS A 6 -25.59 -4.84 37.87
N ARG A 7 -26.65 -4.18 38.34
CA ARG A 7 -26.94 -3.94 39.75
C ARG A 7 -27.10 -5.29 40.43
N HIS A 8 -26.01 -5.85 40.94
CA HIS A 8 -26.06 -6.92 41.91
C HIS A 8 -26.39 -6.30 43.28
N SER A 9 -27.65 -5.98 43.51
CA SER A 9 -28.15 -5.91 44.88
C SER A 9 -28.13 -7.36 45.42
N PRO A 10 -27.32 -7.67 46.44
CA PRO A 10 -27.31 -9.00 47.04
C PRO A 10 -28.72 -9.25 47.58
N PRO A 11 -29.37 -10.36 47.19
CA PRO A 11 -30.77 -10.52 47.52
C PRO A 11 -30.91 -10.85 49.00
N LEU A 12 -31.70 -10.03 49.70
CA LEU A 12 -31.93 -10.09 51.16
C LEU A 12 -32.33 -11.48 51.67
N HIS A 13 -32.93 -12.32 50.82
CA HIS A 13 -33.29 -13.70 51.17
C HIS A 13 -32.09 -14.60 51.50
N ARG A 14 -30.86 -14.24 51.09
CA ARG A 14 -29.66 -15.01 51.42
C ARG A 14 -29.22 -14.85 52.87
N LEU A 15 -29.64 -13.79 53.57
CA LEU A 15 -29.24 -13.53 54.96
C LEU A 15 -30.20 -14.14 56.00
N LEU A 16 -31.39 -14.60 55.58
CA LEU A 16 -32.41 -15.19 56.46
C LEU A 16 -31.99 -16.53 57.10
N PRO A 17 -31.33 -17.48 56.40
CA PRO A 17 -30.92 -18.75 57.02
C PRO A 17 -29.89 -18.60 58.16
N PRO A 18 -28.78 -17.82 58.01
CA PRO A 18 -27.78 -17.72 59.08
C PRO A 18 -28.27 -16.91 60.28
N SER A 19 -29.13 -15.91 60.10
CA SER A 19 -29.70 -15.14 61.22
C SER A 19 -30.68 -15.97 62.06
N ALA A 20 -31.44 -16.87 61.43
CA ALA A 20 -32.34 -17.79 62.15
C ALA A 20 -31.58 -18.79 63.04
N VAL A 21 -30.47 -19.36 62.54
CA VAL A 21 -29.61 -20.28 63.33
C VAL A 21 -28.93 -19.57 64.49
N ALA A 22 -28.43 -18.35 64.26
CA ALA A 22 -27.86 -17.51 65.32
C ALA A 22 -28.92 -17.16 66.38
N GLY A 23 -30.12 -16.74 65.96
CA GLY A 23 -31.24 -16.43 66.85
C GLY A 23 -31.69 -17.63 67.70
N ALA A 24 -31.76 -18.82 67.12
CA ALA A 24 -32.10 -20.04 67.83
C ALA A 24 -31.05 -20.42 68.89
N SER A 25 -29.75 -20.21 68.62
CA SER A 25 -28.68 -20.49 69.57
C SER A 25 -28.71 -19.54 70.78
N VAL A 26 -28.97 -18.25 70.55
CA VAL A 26 -29.10 -17.23 71.61
C VAL A 26 -30.36 -17.47 72.44
N LEU A 27 -31.48 -17.84 71.80
CA LEU A 27 -32.71 -18.21 72.51
C LEU A 27 -32.54 -19.46 73.39
N CYS A 28 -31.84 -20.49 72.90
CA CYS A 28 -31.52 -21.67 73.73
C CYS A 28 -30.60 -21.33 74.90
N ALA A 29 -29.60 -20.47 74.70
CA ALA A 29 -28.70 -20.02 75.76
C ALA A 29 -29.43 -19.19 76.83
N ALA A 30 -30.35 -18.31 76.42
CA ALA A 30 -31.18 -17.53 77.32
C ALA A 30 -32.19 -18.39 78.10
N GLY A 31 -32.78 -19.41 77.46
CA GLY A 31 -33.69 -20.36 78.11
C GLY A 31 -33.02 -21.16 79.23
N ALA A 32 -31.73 -21.49 79.09
CA ALA A 32 -30.98 -22.23 80.10
C ALA A 32 -30.80 -21.47 81.42
N TRP A 33 -30.91 -20.14 81.44
CA TRP A 33 -30.83 -19.34 82.67
C TRP A 33 -32.11 -19.36 83.52
N PHE A 34 -33.26 -19.72 82.93
CA PHE A 34 -34.56 -19.68 83.62
C PHE A 34 -35.06 -21.06 84.10
N LEU A 35 -34.40 -22.16 83.71
CA LEU A 35 -34.84 -23.53 84.01
C LEU A 35 -33.83 -24.25 84.91
N THR A 36 -34.26 -24.65 86.10
CA THR A 36 -33.42 -25.26 87.16
C THR A 36 -33.37 -26.79 87.12
N GLU A 37 -34.09 -27.41 86.18
CA GLU A 37 -34.22 -28.87 86.09
C GLU A 37 -33.07 -29.50 85.27
N PRO A 38 -32.33 -30.50 85.83
CA PRO A 38 -31.05 -30.93 85.27
C PRO A 38 -31.16 -31.63 83.91
N VAL A 39 -32.31 -32.26 83.61
CA VAL A 39 -32.58 -32.90 82.33
C VAL A 39 -32.80 -31.85 81.24
N VAL A 40 -33.49 -30.75 81.56
CA VAL A 40 -33.78 -29.66 80.61
C VAL A 40 -32.52 -28.88 80.25
N LEU A 41 -31.62 -28.66 81.23
CA LEU A 41 -30.32 -28.03 80.96
C LEU A 41 -29.46 -28.86 80.00
N ARG A 42 -29.45 -30.19 80.14
CA ARG A 42 -28.66 -31.07 79.27
C ARG A 42 -29.18 -31.08 77.83
N THR A 43 -30.50 -31.07 77.62
CA THR A 43 -31.09 -31.03 76.28
C THR A 43 -30.91 -29.67 75.59
N LEU A 44 -30.93 -28.57 76.34
CA LEU A 44 -30.64 -27.23 75.79
C LEU A 44 -29.17 -27.10 75.36
N VAL A 45 -28.23 -27.64 76.15
CA VAL A 45 -26.80 -27.63 75.79
C VAL A 45 -26.52 -28.49 74.55
N THR A 46 -27.15 -29.66 74.42
CA THR A 46 -27.00 -30.48 73.21
C THR A 46 -27.62 -29.80 71.99
N ALA A 47 -28.75 -29.12 72.13
CA ALA A 47 -29.35 -28.32 71.05
C ALA A 47 -28.45 -27.13 70.64
N ALA A 48 -27.86 -26.42 71.60
CA ALA A 48 -26.97 -25.29 71.33
C ALA A 48 -25.67 -25.73 70.63
N THR A 49 -25.07 -26.85 71.04
CA THR A 49 -23.88 -27.41 70.38
C THR A 49 -24.20 -27.90 68.96
N ALA A 50 -25.35 -28.53 68.73
CA ALA A 50 -25.81 -28.90 67.40
C ALA A 50 -26.04 -27.68 66.50
N ALA A 51 -26.62 -26.59 67.03
CA ALA A 51 -26.79 -25.33 66.30
C ALA A 51 -25.43 -24.67 65.96
N ALA A 52 -24.46 -24.70 66.89
CA ALA A 52 -23.12 -24.18 66.64
C ALA A 52 -22.38 -24.97 65.55
N ILE A 53 -22.46 -26.31 65.57
CA ILE A 53 -21.84 -27.18 64.56
C ILE A 53 -22.49 -26.94 63.18
N THR A 54 -23.81 -26.86 63.11
CA THR A 54 -24.50 -26.59 61.83
C THR A 54 -24.18 -25.21 61.28
N GLY A 55 -24.10 -24.17 62.13
CA GLY A 55 -23.63 -22.84 61.76
C GLY A 55 -22.19 -22.84 61.22
N ALA A 56 -21.28 -23.56 61.87
CA ALA A 56 -19.89 -23.69 61.43
C ALA A 56 -19.77 -24.41 60.07
N VAL A 57 -20.54 -25.48 59.85
CA VAL A 57 -20.59 -26.18 58.55
C VAL A 57 -21.14 -25.29 57.44
N LEU A 58 -22.19 -24.51 57.73
CA LEU A 58 -22.77 -23.57 56.76
C LEU A 58 -21.74 -22.51 56.35
N MET A 59 -21.08 -21.87 57.31
CA MET A 59 -20.01 -20.90 57.04
C MET A 59 -18.88 -21.51 56.20
N ARG A 60 -18.44 -22.72 56.55
CA ARG A 60 -17.39 -23.41 55.79
C ARG A 60 -17.83 -23.74 54.36
N SER A 61 -19.11 -24.07 54.16
CA SER A 61 -19.65 -24.32 52.83
C SER A 61 -19.74 -23.04 51.99
N TRP A 62 -20.04 -21.91 52.63
CA TRP A 62 -20.12 -20.59 51.98
C TRP A 62 -18.75 -20.08 51.60
N ASP A 63 -17.74 -20.22 52.46
CA ASP A 63 -16.34 -19.88 52.14
C ASP A 63 -15.85 -20.65 50.90
N ARG A 64 -16.17 -21.95 50.85
CA ARG A 64 -15.82 -22.80 49.69
C ARG A 64 -16.58 -22.41 48.44
N ALA A 65 -17.86 -22.08 48.54
CA ALA A 65 -18.67 -21.65 47.40
C ALA A 65 -18.21 -20.28 46.86
N ALA A 66 -17.90 -19.34 47.74
CA ALA A 66 -17.37 -18.03 47.39
C ALA A 66 -15.99 -18.16 46.73
N GLY A 67 -15.09 -18.98 47.28
CA GLY A 67 -13.78 -19.24 46.68
C GLY A 67 -13.87 -19.83 45.26
N ARG A 68 -14.81 -20.76 45.04
CA ARG A 68 -15.08 -21.32 43.70
C ARG A 68 -15.60 -20.25 42.74
N GLN A 69 -16.57 -19.44 43.17
CA GLN A 69 -17.11 -18.37 42.35
C GLN A 69 -16.05 -17.33 41.96
N VAL A 70 -15.17 -16.94 42.89
CA VAL A 70 -14.06 -16.03 42.59
C VAL A 70 -13.07 -16.67 41.61
N ALA A 71 -12.75 -17.96 41.78
CA ALA A 71 -11.89 -18.70 40.85
C ALA A 71 -12.50 -18.78 39.44
N ASP A 72 -13.80 -19.01 39.33
CA ASP A 72 -14.47 -19.09 38.03
C ASP A 72 -14.61 -17.71 37.38
N LEU A 73 -14.88 -16.66 38.16
CA LEU A 73 -14.90 -15.28 37.66
C LEU A 73 -13.52 -14.80 37.21
N THR A 74 -12.45 -15.17 37.92
CA THR A 74 -11.09 -14.82 37.52
C THR A 74 -10.67 -15.56 36.25
N ARG A 75 -11.02 -16.84 36.11
CA ARG A 75 -10.85 -17.59 34.85
C ARG A 75 -11.66 -17.00 33.70
N GLY A 76 -12.90 -16.59 33.95
CA GLY A 76 -13.75 -15.93 32.97
C GLY A 76 -13.14 -14.62 32.48
N ARG A 77 -12.72 -13.75 33.42
CA ARG A 77 -12.02 -12.50 33.09
C ARG A 77 -10.73 -12.72 32.31
N ALA A 78 -9.93 -13.71 32.68
CA ALA A 78 -8.71 -14.04 31.95
C ALA A 78 -9.02 -14.51 30.52
N SER A 79 -10.05 -15.34 30.34
CA SER A 79 -10.48 -15.77 29.00
C SER A 79 -11.02 -14.62 28.16
N ASP A 80 -11.74 -13.68 28.76
CA ASP A 80 -12.28 -12.53 28.03
C ASP A 80 -11.18 -11.53 27.67
N ALA A 81 -10.23 -11.29 28.57
CA ALA A 81 -9.03 -10.50 28.28
C ALA A 81 -8.26 -11.08 27.08
N TRP A 82 -8.05 -12.40 27.07
CA TRP A 82 -7.39 -13.06 25.95
C TRP A 82 -8.17 -12.93 24.63
N LYS A 83 -9.50 -13.05 24.64
CA LYS A 83 -10.31 -12.82 23.42
C LYS A 83 -10.24 -11.38 22.95
N THR A 84 -10.16 -10.40 23.86
CA THR A 84 -10.01 -9.00 23.47
C THR A 84 -8.63 -8.72 22.92
N GLU A 85 -7.59 -9.33 23.48
CA GLU A 85 -6.23 -9.25 22.94
C GLU A 85 -6.15 -9.85 21.54
N GLU A 86 -6.80 -11.00 21.30
CA GLU A 86 -6.87 -11.61 19.97
C GLU A 86 -7.60 -10.68 18.97
N GLN A 87 -8.75 -10.11 19.37
CA GLN A 87 -9.47 -9.15 18.52
C GLN A 87 -8.65 -7.89 18.24
N ILE A 88 -7.87 -7.41 19.21
CA ILE A 88 -6.96 -6.27 19.01
C ILE A 88 -5.87 -6.65 18.01
N ALA A 89 -5.26 -7.84 18.14
CA ALA A 89 -4.24 -8.32 17.21
C ALA A 89 -4.80 -8.49 15.78
N GLU A 90 -6.02 -9.01 15.63
CA GLU A 90 -6.70 -9.09 14.32
C GLU A 90 -6.92 -7.68 13.72
N LEU A 91 -7.39 -6.72 14.51
CA LEU A 91 -7.59 -5.34 14.04
C LEU A 91 -6.27 -4.63 13.69
N GLU A 92 -5.21 -4.87 14.45
CA GLU A 92 -3.88 -4.34 14.16
C GLU A 92 -3.35 -4.92 12.84
N ALA A 93 -3.52 -6.22 12.60
CA ALA A 93 -3.15 -6.86 11.34
C ALA A 93 -3.96 -6.31 10.14
N ASP A 94 -5.27 -6.14 10.30
CA ASP A 94 -6.13 -5.53 9.26
C ASP A 94 -5.70 -4.07 8.97
N LEU A 95 -5.29 -3.31 9.99
CA LEU A 95 -4.76 -1.97 9.83
C LEU A 95 -3.43 -1.96 9.05
N GLU A 96 -2.52 -2.87 9.35
CA GLU A 96 -1.27 -3.05 8.60
C GLU A 96 -1.54 -3.42 7.13
N GLU A 97 -2.45 -4.36 6.86
CA GLU A 97 -2.83 -4.72 5.49
C GLU A 97 -3.42 -3.52 4.75
N SER A 98 -4.28 -2.73 5.42
CA SER A 98 -4.85 -1.53 4.81
C SER A 98 -3.80 -0.46 4.48
N ARG A 99 -2.78 -0.31 5.33
CA ARG A 99 -1.65 0.61 5.10
C ARG A 99 -0.82 0.14 3.91
N ASP A 100 -0.54 -1.14 3.81
CA ASP A 100 0.17 -1.73 2.67
C ASP A 100 -0.59 -1.58 1.35
N LEU A 101 -1.92 -1.71 1.37
CA LEU A 101 -2.73 -1.47 0.19
C LEU A 101 -2.69 0.00 -0.22
N ARG A 102 -2.74 0.93 0.74
CA ARG A 102 -2.61 2.38 0.47
C ARG A 102 -1.26 2.71 -0.15
N THR A 103 -0.15 2.23 0.40
CA THR A 103 1.18 2.51 -0.16
C THR A 103 1.32 1.96 -1.59
N LYS A 104 0.80 0.75 -1.86
CA LYS A 104 0.77 0.17 -3.22
C LYS A 104 -0.07 1.00 -4.19
N LEU A 105 -1.25 1.47 -3.77
CA LEU A 105 -2.10 2.32 -4.61
C LEU A 105 -1.46 3.69 -4.87
N ASP A 106 -0.85 4.30 -3.86
CA ASP A 106 -0.14 5.57 -4.01
C ASP A 106 1.06 5.44 -4.96
N ALA A 107 1.81 4.34 -4.87
CA ALA A 107 2.90 4.05 -5.82
C ALA A 107 2.37 3.94 -7.26
N ARG A 108 1.24 3.24 -7.47
CA ARG A 108 0.59 3.14 -8.79
C ARG A 108 0.10 4.50 -9.28
N LEU A 109 -0.51 5.33 -8.42
CA LEU A 109 -0.95 6.67 -8.78
C LEU A 109 0.24 7.57 -9.17
N ARG A 110 1.34 7.51 -8.41
CA ARG A 110 2.58 8.22 -8.75
C ARG A 110 3.13 7.76 -10.09
N ALA A 111 3.20 6.45 -10.34
CA ALA A 111 3.62 5.90 -11.63
C ALA A 111 2.72 6.41 -12.78
N LYS A 112 1.40 6.39 -12.62
CA LYS A 112 0.46 6.91 -13.63
C LYS A 112 0.59 8.41 -13.86
N ARG A 113 0.85 9.20 -12.82
CA ARG A 113 1.13 10.64 -12.97
C ARG A 113 2.40 10.89 -13.79
N VAL A 114 3.45 10.10 -13.57
CA VAL A 114 4.69 10.17 -14.34
C VAL A 114 4.46 9.76 -15.80
N GLU A 115 3.73 8.67 -16.05
CA GLU A 115 3.35 8.25 -17.41
C GLU A 115 2.57 9.35 -18.15
N LEU A 116 1.60 10.00 -17.49
CA LEU A 116 0.85 11.11 -18.09
C LEU A 116 1.73 12.34 -18.36
N ALA A 117 2.69 12.65 -17.48
CA ALA A 117 3.65 13.72 -17.72
C ALA A 117 4.56 13.39 -18.92
N ALA A 118 5.02 12.15 -19.04
CA ALA A 118 5.81 11.67 -20.16
C ALA A 118 5.04 11.79 -21.49
N LEU A 119 3.80 11.32 -21.55
CA LEU A 119 2.94 11.43 -22.74
C LEU A 119 2.68 12.89 -23.14
N ARG A 120 2.48 13.78 -22.18
CA ARG A 120 2.37 15.23 -22.46
C ARG A 120 3.67 15.79 -23.02
N GLY A 121 4.81 15.34 -22.50
CA GLY A 121 6.14 15.68 -23.02
C GLY A 121 6.34 15.19 -24.47
N GLU A 122 5.98 13.95 -24.76
CA GLU A 122 6.02 13.37 -26.11
C GLU A 122 5.10 14.13 -27.08
N HIS A 123 3.89 14.47 -26.66
CA HIS A 123 2.96 15.25 -27.47
C HIS A 123 3.52 16.65 -27.79
N ALA A 124 4.08 17.34 -26.80
CA ALA A 124 4.73 18.63 -27.02
C ALA A 124 5.93 18.51 -27.96
N ALA A 125 6.73 17.44 -27.84
CA ALA A 125 7.83 17.16 -28.76
C ALA A 125 7.34 16.90 -30.19
N LEU A 126 6.25 16.15 -30.36
CA LEU A 126 5.64 15.88 -31.65
C LEU A 126 5.13 17.17 -32.32
N LEU A 127 4.47 18.04 -31.57
CA LEU A 127 4.01 19.34 -32.08
C LEU A 127 5.18 20.24 -32.50
N ARG A 128 6.28 20.26 -31.74
CA ARG A 128 7.50 21.00 -32.13
C ARG A 128 8.07 20.46 -33.44
N ARG A 129 8.20 19.14 -33.57
CA ARG A 129 8.69 18.49 -34.81
C ARG A 129 7.76 18.74 -36.01
N TYR A 130 6.46 18.75 -35.79
CA TYR A 130 5.49 19.07 -36.83
C TYR A 130 5.59 20.53 -37.25
N ALA A 131 5.69 21.45 -36.29
CA ALA A 131 5.87 22.87 -36.56
C ALA A 131 7.17 23.14 -37.33
N THR A 132 8.29 22.51 -36.94
CA THR A 132 9.55 22.65 -37.69
C THR A 132 9.40 22.10 -39.11
N ALA A 133 8.81 20.91 -39.27
CA ALA A 133 8.57 20.33 -40.59
C ALA A 133 7.69 21.22 -41.48
N GLU A 134 6.68 21.89 -40.91
CA GLU A 134 5.82 22.81 -41.66
C GLU A 134 6.55 24.12 -42.01
N THR A 135 7.38 24.66 -41.12
CA THR A 135 8.24 25.82 -41.43
C THR A 135 9.29 25.49 -42.48
N GLU A 136 9.86 24.29 -42.46
CA GLU A 136 10.79 23.82 -43.49
C GLU A 136 10.09 23.70 -44.85
N ARG A 137 8.88 23.14 -44.89
CA ARG A 137 8.06 23.09 -46.12
C ARG A 137 7.75 24.48 -46.67
N ALA A 138 7.36 25.42 -45.80
CA ALA A 138 7.12 26.81 -46.19
C ALA A 138 8.40 27.46 -46.72
N GLY A 139 9.54 27.26 -46.04
CA GLY A 139 10.85 27.76 -46.47
C GLY A 139 11.24 27.27 -47.86
N VAL A 140 11.06 25.97 -48.15
CA VAL A 140 11.32 25.41 -49.49
C VAL A 140 10.44 26.07 -50.56
N LEU A 141 9.18 26.37 -50.25
CA LEU A 141 8.29 27.08 -51.19
C LEU A 141 8.71 28.54 -51.38
N GLU A 142 9.16 29.23 -50.35
CA GLU A 142 9.70 30.59 -50.44
C GLU A 142 11.02 30.64 -51.21
N ASP A 143 11.93 29.70 -50.99
CA ASP A 143 13.18 29.57 -51.73
C ASP A 143 12.90 29.34 -53.22
N ARG A 144 11.92 28.49 -53.55
CA ARG A 144 11.46 28.31 -54.95
C ARG A 144 10.89 29.61 -55.53
N ARG A 145 10.10 30.37 -54.76
CA ARG A 145 9.57 31.68 -55.19
C ARG A 145 10.71 32.67 -55.45
N ARG A 146 11.70 32.75 -54.55
CA ARG A 146 12.87 33.62 -54.70
C ARG A 146 13.69 33.24 -55.93
N LEU A 147 13.96 31.95 -56.13
CA LEU A 147 14.64 31.46 -57.32
C LEU A 147 13.86 31.77 -58.61
N ALA A 148 12.53 31.67 -58.59
CA ALA A 148 11.70 32.07 -59.73
C ALA A 148 11.78 33.58 -60.01
N ILE A 149 11.79 34.42 -58.96
CA ILE A 149 11.98 35.87 -59.09
C ILE A 149 13.37 36.15 -59.66
N GLU A 150 14.43 35.56 -59.12
CA GLU A 150 15.81 35.72 -59.62
C GLU A 150 15.97 35.24 -61.06
N ALA A 151 15.34 34.13 -61.45
CA ALA A 151 15.35 33.64 -62.82
C ALA A 151 14.53 34.53 -63.78
N SER A 152 13.43 35.12 -63.30
CA SER A 152 12.61 36.07 -64.08
C SER A 152 13.22 37.47 -64.12
N SER A 153 14.04 37.82 -63.14
CA SER A 153 14.80 39.06 -63.15
C SER A 153 15.81 38.96 -64.29
N PRO A 154 15.83 39.93 -65.22
CA PRO A 154 16.77 39.88 -66.31
C PRO A 154 18.16 40.00 -65.70
N LYS A 155 18.85 38.86 -65.56
CA LYS A 155 20.30 38.84 -65.37
C LYS A 155 20.82 39.64 -66.55
N ALA A 156 21.31 40.85 -66.30
CA ALA A 156 21.84 41.72 -67.33
C ALA A 156 22.96 40.95 -68.04
N LEU A 157 22.60 40.27 -69.12
CA LEU A 157 23.52 39.66 -70.04
C LEU A 157 24.25 40.87 -70.63
N MET A 158 25.49 41.04 -70.19
CA MET A 158 26.41 41.93 -70.87
C MET A 158 26.27 41.65 -72.37
N PRO A 159 26.06 42.68 -73.20
CA PRO A 159 25.69 42.49 -74.60
C PRO A 159 26.69 41.53 -75.25
N ALA A 160 26.17 40.37 -75.67
CA ALA A 160 26.92 39.38 -76.42
C ALA A 160 27.19 39.95 -77.81
N GLY A 161 28.24 40.75 -77.89
CA GLY A 161 28.68 41.45 -79.10
C GLY A 161 30.19 41.50 -79.20
N SER A 162 30.92 40.49 -78.73
CA SER A 162 32.35 40.38 -78.98
C SER A 162 32.72 39.04 -79.58
N THR A 163 33.43 39.10 -80.70
CA THR A 163 34.14 37.99 -81.31
C THR A 163 34.99 37.28 -80.25
N PRO A 164 35.05 35.94 -80.26
CA PRO A 164 35.78 35.19 -79.23
C PRO A 164 37.26 35.60 -79.26
N THR A 165 37.71 36.25 -78.19
CA THR A 165 39.10 36.69 -78.02
C THR A 165 39.93 35.55 -77.42
N PRO A 166 41.25 35.47 -77.64
CA PRO A 166 42.09 34.40 -77.09
C PRO A 166 41.97 34.21 -75.56
N SER A 167 41.66 35.28 -74.83
CA SER A 167 41.42 35.24 -73.39
C SER A 167 40.10 34.54 -73.00
N THR A 168 39.09 34.52 -73.88
CA THR A 168 37.86 33.76 -73.63
C THR A 168 38.08 32.26 -73.80
N TYR A 169 38.90 31.84 -74.77
CA TYR A 169 39.31 30.44 -74.91
C TYR A 169 40.14 29.97 -73.72
N LEU A 170 41.07 30.79 -73.21
CA LEU A 170 41.85 30.47 -72.00
C LEU A 170 40.96 30.38 -70.76
N ARG A 171 39.96 31.26 -70.63
CA ARG A 171 38.99 31.18 -69.53
C ARG A 171 38.13 29.92 -69.64
N ALA A 172 37.73 29.53 -70.85
CA ALA A 172 36.98 28.30 -71.09
C ALA A 172 37.82 27.04 -70.78
N SER A 173 39.10 27.02 -71.14
CA SER A 173 39.99 25.91 -70.80
C SER A 173 40.21 25.78 -69.29
N MET A 174 40.41 26.90 -68.59
CA MET A 174 40.48 26.90 -67.12
C MET A 174 39.16 26.43 -66.48
N ALA A 175 38.01 26.75 -67.07
CA ALA A 175 36.72 26.26 -66.58
C ALA A 175 36.58 24.75 -66.76
N LEU A 176 37.03 24.21 -67.89
CA LEU A 176 37.07 22.76 -68.13
C LEU A 176 38.04 22.04 -67.17
N ASP A 177 39.21 22.61 -66.91
CA ASP A 177 40.17 22.07 -65.93
C ASP A 177 39.63 22.09 -64.50
N ASN A 178 38.86 23.12 -64.15
CA ASN A 178 38.21 23.18 -62.85
C ASN A 178 37.06 22.17 -62.76
N LEU A 179 36.34 21.92 -63.85
CA LEU A 179 35.29 20.90 -63.90
C LEU A 179 35.88 19.49 -63.72
N SER A 180 36.98 19.18 -64.40
CA SER A 180 37.66 17.89 -64.26
C SER A 180 38.22 17.69 -62.86
N ARG A 181 38.82 18.72 -62.25
CA ARG A 181 39.26 18.69 -60.84
C ARG A 181 38.11 18.47 -59.86
N ASN A 182 36.95 19.12 -60.10
CA ASN A 182 35.77 18.92 -59.28
C ASN A 182 35.19 17.51 -59.43
N ALA A 183 35.18 16.94 -60.64
CA ALA A 183 34.77 15.55 -60.86
C ALA A 183 35.66 14.57 -60.07
N ALA A 184 36.99 14.74 -60.16
CA ALA A 184 37.94 13.93 -59.39
C ALA A 184 37.75 14.07 -57.87
N ALA A 185 37.47 15.29 -57.39
CA ALA A 185 37.17 15.52 -55.96
C ALA A 185 35.87 14.84 -55.51
N GLN A 186 34.85 14.75 -56.38
CA GLN A 186 33.60 14.04 -56.08
C GLN A 186 33.81 12.53 -56.05
N GLU A 187 34.61 11.98 -56.95
CA GLU A 187 34.99 10.56 -56.94
C GLU A 187 35.79 10.19 -55.69
N ALA A 188 36.74 11.05 -55.28
CA ALA A 188 37.48 10.87 -54.02
C ALA A 188 36.53 10.87 -52.80
N LYS A 189 35.50 11.72 -52.78
CA LYS A 189 34.50 11.70 -51.70
C LYS A 189 33.68 10.41 -51.70
N ARG A 190 33.24 9.93 -52.87
CA ARG A 190 32.49 8.68 -52.99
C ARG A 190 33.29 7.47 -52.50
N THR A 191 34.57 7.39 -52.87
CA THR A 191 35.45 6.29 -52.42
C THR A 191 35.69 6.32 -50.91
N VAL A 192 35.88 7.50 -50.31
CA VAL A 192 35.98 7.67 -48.86
C VAL A 192 34.67 7.30 -48.15
N GLU A 193 33.52 7.66 -48.70
CA GLU A 193 32.21 7.27 -48.15
C GLU A 193 31.96 5.76 -48.24
N GLU A 194 32.37 5.12 -49.34
CA GLU A 194 32.31 3.67 -49.47
C GLU A 194 33.25 2.96 -48.48
N ALA A 195 34.46 3.47 -48.27
CA ALA A 195 35.37 2.96 -47.25
C ALA A 195 34.75 3.08 -45.86
N ARG A 196 34.19 4.25 -45.50
CA ARG A 196 33.47 4.43 -44.23
C ARG A 196 32.28 3.49 -44.08
N LYS A 197 31.54 3.22 -45.15
CA LYS A 197 30.44 2.23 -45.14
C LYS A 197 30.95 0.80 -44.91
N ARG A 198 32.10 0.43 -45.49
CA ARG A 198 32.74 -0.86 -45.25
C ARG A 198 33.22 -0.98 -43.80
N ASP A 199 33.90 0.03 -43.27
CA ASP A 199 34.36 0.05 -41.87
C ASP A 199 33.18 -0.06 -40.89
N LEU A 200 32.06 0.63 -41.17
CA LEU A 200 30.85 0.53 -40.37
C LEU A 200 30.19 -0.85 -40.47
N ALA A 201 30.22 -1.49 -41.64
CA ALA A 201 29.71 -2.84 -41.83
C ALA A 201 30.60 -3.90 -41.15
N GLU A 202 31.92 -3.71 -41.14
CA GLU A 202 32.88 -4.55 -40.42
C GLU A 202 32.68 -4.41 -38.91
N ARG A 203 32.58 -3.19 -38.39
CA ARG A 203 32.27 -2.93 -36.97
C ARG A 203 30.90 -3.49 -36.56
N ALA A 204 29.92 -3.48 -37.45
CA ALA A 204 28.63 -4.12 -37.19
C ALA A 204 28.72 -5.66 -37.15
N ARG A 205 29.62 -6.27 -37.94
CA ARG A 205 29.90 -7.72 -37.88
C ARG A 205 30.69 -8.12 -36.64
N GLU A 206 31.68 -7.32 -36.25
CA GLU A 206 32.44 -7.51 -34.99
C GLU A 206 31.53 -7.38 -33.76
N ALA A 207 30.48 -6.55 -33.82
CA ALA A 207 29.48 -6.43 -32.76
C ALA A 207 28.51 -7.62 -32.69
N ASP A 208 28.34 -8.38 -33.79
CA ASP A 208 27.53 -9.60 -33.87
C ASP A 208 28.32 -10.88 -33.52
N GLU A 209 29.65 -10.80 -33.34
CA GLU A 209 30.46 -11.90 -32.80
C GLU A 209 30.34 -11.94 -31.26
N PRO A 210 29.79 -13.01 -30.67
CA PRO A 210 29.71 -13.12 -29.21
C PRO A 210 31.11 -13.42 -28.66
N GLN A 211 31.80 -12.40 -28.13
CA GLN A 211 32.95 -12.62 -27.25
C GLN A 211 32.48 -13.25 -25.92
N GLY A 212 32.27 -14.56 -25.97
CA GLY A 212 32.12 -15.42 -24.81
C GLY A 212 33.46 -15.56 -24.08
N LYS A 213 33.62 -14.84 -22.97
CA LYS A 213 34.53 -15.28 -21.91
C LYS A 213 33.81 -16.32 -21.08
N HIS A 214 33.97 -17.60 -21.40
CA HIS A 214 34.07 -18.69 -20.43
C HIS A 214 34.75 -19.88 -21.13
N ALA A 215 36.04 -20.07 -20.87
CA ALA A 215 36.72 -21.32 -21.15
C ALA A 215 36.43 -22.29 -20.01
N ALA A 216 35.64 -23.35 -20.28
CA ALA A 216 35.87 -24.69 -19.76
C ALA A 216 35.04 -25.73 -20.54
N ALA A 217 35.77 -26.67 -21.15
CA ALA A 217 35.40 -28.05 -21.52
C ALA A 217 34.53 -28.33 -22.77
N ALA A 218 35.25 -28.57 -23.88
CA ALA A 218 35.35 -29.84 -24.63
C ALA A 218 34.14 -30.48 -25.38
N GLY A 219 34.38 -30.73 -26.67
CA GLY A 219 33.78 -31.78 -27.56
C GLY A 219 32.61 -31.31 -28.41
N GLY A 220 32.71 -31.09 -29.74
CA GLY A 220 32.86 -32.08 -30.83
C GLY A 220 31.50 -32.74 -31.12
N GLU A 221 30.86 -32.75 -32.29
CA GLU A 221 31.21 -32.59 -33.71
C GLU A 221 29.95 -32.16 -34.53
N GLN A 222 30.17 -31.92 -35.82
CA GLN A 222 29.32 -31.22 -36.79
C GLN A 222 28.30 -32.11 -37.56
N HIS A 223 27.16 -31.48 -37.92
CA HIS A 223 26.33 -31.61 -39.15
C HIS A 223 25.69 -33.00 -39.47
N SER A 224 24.48 -33.14 -40.03
CA SER A 224 23.81 -32.35 -41.06
C SER A 224 22.27 -32.52 -41.02
N ARG A 225 21.56 -31.57 -41.65
CA ARG A 225 20.11 -31.60 -41.98
C ARG A 225 19.82 -32.60 -43.12
N PRO A 226 18.56 -33.02 -43.37
CA PRO A 226 17.68 -32.23 -44.24
C PRO A 226 16.17 -32.21 -43.84
N THR A 227 15.43 -31.44 -44.63
CA THR A 227 14.05 -30.93 -44.55
C THR A 227 12.91 -31.90 -44.88
N SER A 228 11.73 -31.64 -44.27
CA SER A 228 10.40 -31.44 -44.89
C SER A 228 9.24 -32.34 -44.42
N ALA A 229 8.04 -31.74 -44.48
CA ALA A 229 6.67 -32.27 -44.51
C ALA A 229 5.86 -32.40 -43.19
N LEU A 230 4.74 -31.64 -43.16
CA LEU A 230 3.53 -31.78 -42.31
C LEU A 230 2.81 -33.14 -42.57
N PRO A 231 1.69 -33.56 -41.91
CA PRO A 231 0.85 -32.93 -40.84
C PRO A 231 0.45 -33.89 -39.68
N ALA A 232 -0.34 -33.39 -38.70
CA ALA A 232 -1.64 -33.94 -38.24
C ALA A 232 -1.94 -33.75 -36.74
N ARG A 233 -3.20 -33.37 -36.47
CA ARG A 233 -3.84 -33.13 -35.16
C ARG A 233 -4.35 -34.43 -34.52
N ARG A 234 -4.44 -34.44 -33.16
CA ARG A 234 -5.48 -35.04 -32.26
C ARG A 234 -4.85 -35.61 -30.95
N PRO A 235 -5.62 -35.90 -29.89
CA PRO A 235 -6.49 -35.00 -29.13
C PRO A 235 -6.25 -35.11 -27.59
N VAL A 236 -6.78 -34.16 -26.83
CA VAL A 236 -6.81 -34.16 -25.35
C VAL A 236 -7.96 -35.06 -24.85
N PRO A 237 -7.80 -35.83 -23.76
CA PRO A 237 -8.95 -36.40 -23.06
C PRO A 237 -9.48 -35.44 -21.98
N VAL A 238 -10.80 -35.26 -22.01
CA VAL A 238 -11.65 -34.66 -20.97
C VAL A 238 -12.54 -35.76 -20.39
N ALA A 239 -12.73 -35.73 -19.07
CA ALA A 239 -13.83 -36.29 -18.25
C ALA A 239 -13.23 -36.96 -17.00
N ALA A 240 -13.82 -36.96 -15.81
CA ALA A 240 -14.95 -36.28 -15.18
C ALA A 240 -14.88 -36.71 -13.69
N ALA A 241 -15.40 -35.91 -12.76
CA ALA A 241 -16.21 -36.37 -11.61
C ALA A 241 -16.30 -35.28 -10.54
N ILE A 242 -17.54 -34.84 -10.29
CA ILE A 242 -17.97 -34.02 -9.16
C ILE A 242 -18.54 -34.97 -8.10
N VAL A 243 -18.13 -34.88 -6.83
CA VAL A 243 -18.91 -35.32 -5.64
C VAL A 243 -18.52 -34.46 -4.40
N PRO A 244 -19.46 -34.13 -3.48
CA PRO A 244 -19.41 -32.94 -2.62
C PRO A 244 -19.02 -33.15 -1.14
N TYR A 245 -18.73 -32.03 -0.47
CA TYR A 245 -18.74 -31.66 0.96
C TYR A 245 -18.38 -32.70 2.06
N GLY A 246 -17.35 -32.39 2.85
CA GLY A 246 -17.10 -32.95 4.18
C GLY A 246 -16.04 -32.15 4.96
N PRO A 247 -16.21 -31.91 6.28
CA PRO A 247 -15.46 -30.91 7.02
C PRO A 247 -14.05 -31.40 7.37
N ARG A 248 -13.01 -30.60 7.12
CA ARG A 248 -11.63 -30.98 7.43
C ARG A 248 -11.04 -30.16 8.59
N ARG A 249 -10.83 -30.90 9.68
CA ARG A 249 -10.06 -30.57 10.87
C ARG A 249 -8.64 -30.13 10.53
N ARG A 250 -8.11 -29.19 11.31
CA ARG A 250 -6.68 -28.86 11.42
C ARG A 250 -5.86 -30.09 11.84
N PRO A 251 -4.69 -30.31 11.22
CA PRO A 251 -3.45 -30.49 12.00
C PRO A 251 -2.35 -29.58 11.40
N GLY A 252 -1.55 -28.88 12.18
CA GLY A 252 -0.52 -29.46 13.04
C GLY A 252 0.85 -29.11 12.45
N LYS A 253 1.65 -28.38 13.24
CA LYS A 253 3.02 -27.90 12.99
C LYS A 253 3.77 -28.57 11.84
N ARG A 254 4.21 -27.77 10.85
CA ARG A 254 5.36 -28.09 9.99
C ARG A 254 6.54 -27.19 10.38
N ARG A 255 7.70 -27.82 10.57
CA ARG A 255 9.04 -27.20 10.63
C ARG A 255 9.31 -26.45 9.31
N PRO A 256 10.08 -25.34 9.30
CA PRO A 256 10.45 -24.68 8.07
C PRO A 256 11.56 -25.47 7.39
N GLU A 257 11.26 -26.07 6.24
CA GLU A 257 12.29 -26.44 5.27
C GLU A 257 12.59 -25.20 4.42
N GLY A 258 13.89 -25.01 4.14
CA GLY A 258 14.48 -23.76 3.67
C GLY A 258 13.84 -23.18 2.41
N GLY A 259 13.46 -21.90 2.51
CA GLY A 259 13.08 -21.08 1.38
C GLY A 259 14.33 -20.62 0.62
N PHE A 260 14.42 -21.04 -0.64
CA PHE A 260 15.34 -20.46 -1.61
C PHE A 260 14.90 -19.03 -1.92
N ASP A 261 15.78 -18.06 -1.72
CA ASP A 261 15.53 -16.64 -2.00
C ASP A 261 16.17 -16.25 -3.34
N PHE A 262 15.34 -15.88 -4.31
CA PHE A 262 15.76 -15.49 -5.66
C PHE A 262 16.10 -13.99 -5.78
N PHE A 263 15.69 -13.18 -4.80
CA PHE A 263 15.99 -11.74 -4.75
C PHE A 263 16.70 -11.43 -3.44
N GLY A 264 17.88 -12.03 -3.26
CA GLY A 264 18.66 -12.05 -2.01
C GLY A 264 18.53 -10.80 -1.17
N ASN A 265 17.62 -10.84 -0.20
CA ASN A 265 17.50 -9.83 0.83
C ASN A 265 17.42 -10.53 2.18
N ALA A 266 18.51 -11.21 2.52
CA ALA A 266 18.74 -11.72 3.85
C ALA A 266 18.89 -10.53 4.82
N ILE A 267 17.85 -10.33 5.64
CA ILE A 267 17.91 -10.10 7.08
C ILE A 267 19.13 -9.29 7.54
N ALA A 268 18.98 -7.97 7.59
CA ALA A 268 19.67 -7.17 8.59
C ALA A 268 18.96 -7.41 9.92
N ALA A 269 19.59 -8.22 10.75
CA ALA A 269 19.20 -8.44 12.13
C ALA A 269 19.25 -7.12 12.94
N THR A 270 18.28 -7.00 13.85
CA THR A 270 18.24 -6.19 15.09
C THR A 270 19.49 -5.36 15.46
N PRO A 271 19.25 -4.18 16.05
CA PRO A 271 19.52 -4.10 17.48
C PRO A 271 18.29 -3.66 18.29
N ALA A 272 18.10 -4.33 19.41
CA ALA A 272 17.42 -3.78 20.57
C ALA A 272 18.47 -3.02 21.38
N ASP A 273 18.28 -1.72 21.61
CA ASP A 273 18.36 -1.13 22.94
C ASP A 273 17.68 0.25 22.93
N GLY A 274 17.10 0.62 24.07
CA GLY A 274 16.21 1.77 24.20
C GLY A 274 16.89 3.14 24.12
N THR A 275 16.03 4.15 23.93
CA THR A 275 16.15 5.58 24.25
C THR A 275 16.65 6.61 23.22
N ASP A 276 17.01 6.26 21.98
CA ASP A 276 17.46 7.29 20.99
C ASP A 276 16.52 7.46 19.77
N GLY A 277 15.38 6.75 19.74
CA GLY A 277 14.45 6.75 18.59
C GLY A 277 13.62 8.02 18.42
N GLU A 278 13.29 8.71 19.51
CA GLU A 278 12.45 9.92 19.45
C GLU A 278 13.20 11.13 18.88
N ASP A 279 14.50 11.25 19.17
CA ASP A 279 15.32 12.36 18.68
C ASP A 279 15.65 12.21 17.20
N THR A 280 15.81 10.97 16.72
CA THR A 280 15.96 10.69 15.28
C THR A 280 14.66 10.96 14.51
N GLN A 281 13.50 10.62 15.07
CA GLN A 281 12.20 10.96 14.46
C GLN A 281 11.95 12.46 14.42
N LYS A 282 12.26 13.21 15.50
CA LYS A 282 12.14 14.67 15.52
C LYS A 282 13.10 15.36 14.56
N ALA A 283 14.32 14.85 14.42
CA ALA A 283 15.28 15.37 13.44
C ALA A 283 14.84 15.13 12.00
N ILE A 284 14.23 13.97 11.71
CA ILE A 284 13.66 13.65 10.40
C ILE A 284 12.42 14.51 10.11
N GLU A 285 11.54 14.73 11.09
CA GLU A 285 10.38 15.62 10.94
C GLU A 285 10.78 17.09 10.76
N ALA A 286 11.81 17.56 11.46
CA ALA A 286 12.33 18.91 11.30
C ALA A 286 12.93 19.13 9.90
N ALA A 287 13.72 18.17 9.41
CA ALA A 287 14.27 18.23 8.04
C ALA A 287 13.16 18.19 6.98
N GLN A 288 12.09 17.43 7.21
CA GLN A 288 10.92 17.40 6.32
C GLN A 288 10.13 18.72 6.34
N GLN A 289 10.05 19.40 7.48
CA GLN A 289 9.38 20.70 7.58
C GLN A 289 10.18 21.83 6.91
N GLU A 290 11.51 21.77 6.99
CA GLU A 290 12.42 22.71 6.32
C GLU A 290 12.32 22.61 4.78
N ASP A 291 12.33 21.38 4.24
CA ASP A 291 12.16 21.13 2.80
C ASP A 291 10.77 21.56 2.28
N LEU A 292 9.73 21.51 3.12
CA LEU A 292 8.37 21.92 2.75
C LEU A 292 8.20 23.45 2.74
N ALA A 293 8.96 24.17 3.56
CA ALA A 293 8.94 25.64 3.62
C ALA A 293 9.50 26.28 2.34
N ASP A 294 10.50 25.62 1.72
CA ASP A 294 11.07 26.07 0.43
C ASP A 294 10.12 25.84 -0.76
N VAL A 295 9.29 24.79 -0.70
CA VAL A 295 8.34 24.44 -1.77
C VAL A 295 7.03 25.23 -1.65
N VAL A 296 6.62 25.52 -0.42
CA VAL A 296 5.39 26.28 -0.09
C VAL A 296 5.82 27.61 0.48
N GLY A 297 6.30 28.51 -0.38
CA GLY A 297 6.84 29.81 0.03
C GLY A 297 5.99 30.52 1.09
N GLU A 298 6.66 31.19 2.04
CA GLU A 298 6.10 31.72 3.29
C GLU A 298 4.79 32.54 3.13
N GLU A 299 4.52 33.09 1.94
CA GLU A 299 3.28 33.80 1.62
C GLU A 299 2.01 32.93 1.68
N ALA A 300 2.09 31.64 1.33
CA ALA A 300 0.93 30.74 1.36
C ALA A 300 0.53 30.34 2.80
N LEU A 301 1.52 30.22 3.69
CA LEU A 301 1.32 29.91 5.11
C LEU A 301 0.86 31.15 5.91
N ALA A 302 1.30 32.35 5.51
CA ALA A 302 0.83 33.61 6.08
C ALA A 302 -0.64 33.93 5.68
N ALA A 303 -1.02 33.67 4.42
CA ALA A 303 -2.40 33.86 3.95
C ALA A 303 -3.42 33.01 4.75
N GLN A 304 -3.03 31.80 5.15
CA GLN A 304 -3.91 30.91 5.93
C GLN A 304 -4.03 31.30 7.41
N ARG A 305 -3.07 32.07 7.96
CA ARG A 305 -3.17 32.63 9.32
C ARG A 305 -4.04 33.88 9.39
N THR A 306 -4.22 34.61 8.27
CA THR A 306 -5.03 35.84 8.22
C THR A 306 -6.49 35.61 7.82
N ASP A 307 -6.82 34.49 7.16
CA ASP A 307 -8.17 34.17 6.69
C ASP A 307 -9.08 33.45 7.73
N GLY A 308 -8.78 33.61 9.02
CA GLY A 308 -9.56 33.02 10.12
C GLY A 308 -10.98 33.57 10.32
N SER A 309 -11.52 34.44 9.46
CA SER A 309 -12.84 35.03 9.68
C SER A 309 -13.72 35.32 8.45
N ARG A 310 -13.75 34.45 7.43
CA ARG A 310 -14.80 34.57 6.39
C ARG A 310 -15.34 33.24 5.83
N ALA A 311 -16.33 32.72 6.54
CA ALA A 311 -17.55 32.07 6.04
C ALA A 311 -17.45 31.10 4.83
N VAL A 312 -16.84 29.94 5.03
CA VAL A 312 -17.27 28.69 4.36
C VAL A 312 -17.17 27.56 5.37
N GLY A 313 -18.30 26.91 5.68
CA GLY A 313 -18.35 25.76 6.59
C GLY A 313 -18.68 26.11 8.05
N LYS A 314 -19.83 26.75 8.29
CA LYS A 314 -20.38 26.84 9.65
C LYS A 314 -20.87 25.44 10.06
N VAL A 315 -20.00 24.68 10.73
CA VAL A 315 -20.40 23.49 11.48
C VAL A 315 -21.34 23.99 12.57
N ILE A 316 -22.63 23.69 12.42
CA ILE A 316 -23.63 23.98 13.45
C ILE A 316 -23.38 22.95 14.55
N ASP A 317 -22.98 23.43 15.72
CA ASP A 317 -22.80 22.57 16.88
C ASP A 317 -24.19 22.13 17.37
N LEU A 318 -24.55 20.88 17.07
CA LEU A 318 -25.84 20.29 17.47
C LEU A 318 -25.84 19.81 18.92
N THR A 319 -24.70 19.90 19.62
CA THR A 319 -24.57 19.46 21.02
C THR A 319 -25.33 20.37 22.00
N GLU A 320 -25.58 21.64 21.66
CA GLU A 320 -26.36 22.54 22.52
C GLU A 320 -27.88 22.37 22.40
N HIS A 321 -28.36 21.64 21.38
CA HIS A 321 -29.79 21.38 21.16
C HIS A 321 -30.22 19.94 21.52
N ASP A 322 -29.31 19.13 22.07
CA ASP A 322 -29.57 17.71 22.38
C ASP A 322 -30.03 17.49 23.84
N GLU A 323 -30.37 18.55 24.58
CA GLU A 323 -30.99 18.44 25.90
C GLU A 323 -32.52 18.32 25.81
N THR A 324 -32.97 17.13 25.39
CA THR A 324 -34.24 16.48 25.78
C THR A 324 -35.57 17.19 25.44
N GLU A 325 -35.94 17.25 24.16
CA GLU A 325 -37.38 17.18 23.86
C GLU A 325 -37.85 15.73 24.06
N GLN A 326 -38.47 15.46 25.22
CA GLN A 326 -39.10 14.18 25.48
C GLN A 326 -40.27 13.99 24.51
N VAL A 327 -40.07 13.15 23.50
CA VAL A 327 -41.10 12.78 22.54
C VAL A 327 -42.27 12.13 23.29
N ASP A 328 -43.43 12.78 23.30
CA ASP A 328 -44.63 12.27 23.97
C ASP A 328 -45.26 11.12 23.15
N ILE A 329 -44.78 9.92 23.48
CA ILE A 329 -45.14 8.65 22.85
C ILE A 329 -46.64 8.36 22.96
N THR A 330 -47.34 8.96 23.94
CA THR A 330 -48.78 8.75 24.14
C THR A 330 -49.62 9.46 23.07
N LYS A 331 -49.18 10.64 22.63
CA LYS A 331 -49.83 11.43 21.58
C LYS A 331 -49.69 10.76 20.20
N LEU A 332 -48.50 10.23 19.92
CA LEU A 332 -48.22 9.45 18.70
C LEU A 332 -49.07 8.17 18.62
N ARG A 333 -49.26 7.47 19.75
CA ARG A 333 -50.06 6.23 19.79
C ARG A 333 -51.55 6.50 19.55
N LYS A 334 -52.07 7.65 19.99
CA LYS A 334 -53.46 8.08 19.71
C LYS A 334 -53.69 8.46 18.24
N ALA A 335 -52.70 9.06 17.59
CA ALA A 335 -52.79 9.47 16.19
C ALA A 335 -52.78 8.28 15.20
N VAL A 336 -52.12 7.17 15.56
CA VAL A 336 -52.08 5.95 14.73
C VAL A 336 -53.33 5.08 14.94
N SER A 337 -54.07 5.29 16.04
CA SER A 337 -55.32 4.58 16.34
C SER A 337 -56.59 5.29 15.86
N SER A 338 -56.47 6.44 15.18
CA SER A 338 -57.56 7.16 14.51
C SER A 338 -57.53 6.90 13.01
#